data_AF-A0A2A4Q7X6-F1
#
_entry.id   AF-A0A2A4Q7X6-F1
#
_cell.length_a   1.000
_cell.length_b   1.000
_cell.length_c   1.000
_cell.angle_alpha   90.00
_cell.angle_beta   90.00
_cell.angle_gamma   90.00
#
_symmetry.space_group_name_H-M   'P 1'
#
loop_
_entity.id
_entity.type
_entity.pdbx_description
1 polymer ?
#
loop_
_entity_poly.entity_id
_entity_poly.type
_entity_poly.pdbx_seq_one_letter_code
_entity_poly.pdbx_strand_id
1 'polypeptide(L)'
;MNGTITDSLNFLSKLTPRKLFNASKVVSSYYLSKWTHIPYVWGQPISISVEPTTSCNLRCPECPSGLRSFTRPTGMLDPTFFKETIESVYKNVTYLIFYFQGEPYLNPHFLDMVRHASNKGIYTATSTNAHYLDDENARATVESGLDRLIISIDGTTQEVYEAYRKGGQIEKVLEGTRNVIKWKKKLNSSTPNIIFQYLVVKPNEHQVHDIKSLGATLGVDEVRFKSAQIYDYENGNALIPEDEKYSRYKKLEDGSYTIKNQLLNHCWKLWHSCVITWDGKVIPCCFDKDAQYSMGELTNQSLSAVWSNEKYKQFRSSVLLSRGNVEMCNNCTEGTEVWVN
;
A
#
# COMPACT_ATOMS: atom_id res chain seq x y z
N MET A 1 12.10 -14.04 -13.13
CA MET A 1 13.16 -14.23 -12.10
C MET A 1 14.19 -13.09 -12.05
N ASN A 2 14.57 -12.45 -13.17
CA ASN A 2 15.53 -11.33 -13.14
C ASN A 2 14.98 -10.02 -12.52
N GLY A 3 13.68 -9.73 -12.65
CA GLY A 3 13.08 -8.47 -12.19
C GLY A 3 13.27 -8.18 -10.69
N THR A 4 13.11 -9.20 -9.83
CA THR A 4 13.25 -9.06 -8.37
C THR A 4 14.67 -8.65 -7.93
N ILE A 5 15.70 -9.12 -8.63
CA ILE A 5 17.10 -8.76 -8.33
C ILE A 5 17.36 -7.32 -8.77
N THR A 6 16.97 -6.96 -10.00
CA THR A 6 17.12 -5.59 -10.52
C THR A 6 16.41 -4.58 -9.62
N ASP A 7 15.19 -4.89 -9.18
CA ASP A 7 14.43 -4.04 -8.28
C ASP A 7 15.09 -3.89 -6.90
N SER A 8 15.66 -4.98 -6.37
CA SER A 8 16.41 -4.94 -5.10
C SER A 8 17.67 -4.09 -5.22
N LEU A 9 18.43 -4.21 -6.31
CA LEU A 9 19.60 -3.37 -6.58
C LEU A 9 19.22 -1.89 -6.74
N ASN A 10 18.11 -1.60 -7.43
CA ASN A 10 17.58 -0.25 -7.54
C ASN A 10 17.16 0.32 -6.18
N PHE A 11 16.55 -0.49 -5.30
CA PHE A 11 16.26 -0.05 -3.93
C PHE A 11 17.54 0.26 -3.15
N LEU A 12 18.54 -0.63 -3.22
CA LEU A 12 19.83 -0.45 -2.55
C LEU A 12 20.56 0.81 -3.03
N SER A 13 20.46 1.18 -4.31
CA SER A 13 21.08 2.39 -4.84
C SER A 13 20.47 3.70 -4.30
N LYS A 14 19.29 3.65 -3.64
CA LYS A 14 18.67 4.81 -2.98
C LYS A 14 19.15 5.00 -1.53
N LEU A 15 19.94 4.06 -0.99
CA LEU A 15 20.44 4.12 0.37
C LEU A 15 21.62 5.09 0.49
N THR A 16 21.69 5.79 1.62
CA THR A 16 22.81 6.66 1.99
C THR A 16 23.25 6.32 3.40
N PRO A 17 24.48 6.67 3.82
CA PRO A 17 24.93 6.45 5.21
C PRO A 17 23.94 7.02 6.25
N ARG A 18 23.33 8.17 5.94
CA ARG A 18 22.30 8.78 6.80
C ARG A 18 21.02 7.96 6.88
N LYS A 19 20.51 7.45 5.75
CA LYS A 19 19.33 6.58 5.73
C LYS A 19 19.59 5.27 6.48
N LEU A 20 20.77 4.67 6.29
CA LEU A 20 21.21 3.46 6.99
C LEU A 20 21.30 3.69 8.51
N PHE A 21 21.90 4.80 8.94
CA PHE A 21 21.95 5.18 10.35
C PHE A 21 20.56 5.45 10.93
N ASN A 22 19.67 6.07 10.17
CA ASN A 22 18.28 6.23 10.61
C ASN A 22 17.57 4.88 10.75
N ALA A 23 17.74 3.99 9.77
CA ALA A 23 17.17 2.65 9.80
C ALA A 23 17.68 1.83 10.98
N SER A 24 18.97 1.90 11.33
CA SER A 24 19.51 1.21 12.51
C SER A 24 18.87 1.72 13.79
N LYS A 25 18.69 3.05 13.96
CA LYS A 25 17.95 3.61 15.10
C LYS A 25 16.51 3.11 15.16
N VAL A 26 15.80 3.06 14.03
CA VAL A 26 14.42 2.55 13.96
C VAL A 26 14.37 1.08 14.41
N VAL A 27 15.21 0.22 13.82
CA VAL A 27 15.26 -1.21 14.14
C VAL A 27 15.62 -1.44 15.61
N SER A 28 16.69 -0.82 16.11
CA SER A 28 17.14 -1.00 17.49
C SER A 28 16.09 -0.53 18.50
N SER A 29 15.47 0.64 18.26
CA SER A 29 14.44 1.16 19.15
C SER A 29 13.15 0.32 19.12
N TYR A 30 12.78 -0.26 17.96
CA TYR A 30 11.66 -1.19 17.87
C TYR A 30 11.88 -2.46 18.70
N TYR A 31 13.03 -3.14 18.54
CA TYR A 31 13.29 -4.37 19.28
C TYR A 31 13.42 -4.12 20.78
N LEU A 32 14.04 -3.01 21.18
CA LEU A 32 14.07 -2.61 22.58
C LEU A 32 12.65 -2.39 23.12
N SER A 33 11.81 -1.66 22.38
CA SER A 33 10.42 -1.40 22.77
C SER A 33 9.57 -2.66 22.86
N LYS A 34 9.76 -3.58 21.91
CA LYS A 34 9.11 -4.89 21.91
C LYS A 34 9.47 -5.70 23.16
N TRP A 35 10.71 -5.60 23.63
CA TRP A 35 11.18 -6.35 24.80
C TRP A 35 10.76 -5.69 26.13
N THR A 36 10.87 -4.36 26.24
CA THR A 36 10.59 -3.63 27.48
C THR A 36 9.15 -3.17 27.64
N HIS A 37 8.34 -3.24 26.57
CA HIS A 37 6.98 -2.67 26.50
C HIS A 37 6.93 -1.14 26.70
N ILE A 38 8.06 -0.45 26.50
CA ILE A 38 8.17 1.02 26.55
C ILE A 38 8.43 1.53 25.13
N PRO A 39 7.69 2.53 24.60
CA PRO A 39 7.79 2.94 23.20
C PRO A 39 9.01 3.84 22.91
N TYR A 40 10.21 3.28 22.93
CA TYR A 40 11.42 3.98 22.51
C TYR A 40 11.38 4.26 21.00
N VAL A 41 11.63 5.50 20.60
CA VAL A 41 11.65 5.92 19.20
C VAL A 41 12.83 6.88 18.98
N TRP A 42 13.92 6.34 18.46
CA TRP A 42 15.16 7.11 18.21
C TRP A 42 15.33 7.55 16.75
N GLY A 43 14.64 6.86 15.86
CA GLY A 43 14.66 7.09 14.42
C GLY A 43 13.45 7.89 13.92
N GLN A 44 13.64 8.50 12.76
CA GLN A 44 12.57 9.08 11.95
C GLN A 44 11.97 7.98 11.05
N PRO A 45 10.76 8.18 10.48
CA PRO A 45 10.20 7.22 9.53
C PRO A 45 11.16 6.92 8.38
N ILE A 46 11.36 5.63 8.09
CA ILE A 46 12.13 5.19 6.91
C ILE A 46 11.23 5.04 5.67
N SER A 47 9.91 4.94 5.88
CA SER A 47 8.92 4.90 4.81
C SER A 47 7.72 5.77 5.13
N ILE A 48 7.14 6.40 4.14
CA ILE A 48 5.86 7.10 4.27
C ILE A 48 4.93 6.70 3.13
N SER A 49 3.63 6.73 3.38
CA SER A 49 2.61 6.71 2.34
C SER A 49 1.97 8.10 2.28
N VAL A 50 1.70 8.57 1.07
CA VAL A 50 0.92 9.77 0.82
C VAL A 50 -0.32 9.37 0.03
N GLU A 51 -1.43 10.03 0.30
CA GLU A 51 -2.69 9.82 -0.41
C GLU A 51 -2.83 10.85 -1.54
N PRO A 52 -2.64 10.49 -2.82
CA PRO A 52 -2.75 11.47 -3.90
C PRO A 52 -4.18 12.00 -4.06
N THR A 53 -5.16 11.15 -3.79
CA THR A 53 -6.59 11.47 -3.80
C THR A 53 -7.37 10.36 -3.11
N THR A 54 -8.57 10.69 -2.66
CA THR A 54 -9.56 9.70 -2.14
C THR A 54 -10.52 9.22 -3.22
N SER A 55 -10.59 9.93 -4.35
CA SER A 55 -11.48 9.64 -5.47
C SER A 55 -11.06 8.40 -6.23
N CYS A 56 -12.02 7.60 -6.68
CA CYS A 56 -11.78 6.43 -7.52
C CYS A 56 -12.92 6.27 -8.56
N ASN A 57 -12.53 5.85 -9.77
CA ASN A 57 -13.45 5.54 -10.85
C ASN A 57 -14.20 4.21 -10.64
N LEU A 58 -13.67 3.29 -9.82
CA LEU A 58 -14.28 1.98 -9.57
C LEU A 58 -15.16 1.95 -8.30
N ARG A 59 -15.91 0.85 -8.11
CA ARG A 59 -16.86 0.63 -7.00
C ARG A 59 -16.61 -0.67 -6.22
N CYS A 60 -15.34 -0.98 -5.92
CA CYS A 60 -14.99 -2.23 -5.25
C CYS A 60 -15.71 -2.37 -3.88
N PRO A 61 -16.26 -3.55 -3.54
CA PRO A 61 -17.20 -3.71 -2.42
C PRO A 61 -16.55 -3.59 -1.03
N GLU A 62 -15.25 -3.86 -0.88
CA GLU A 62 -14.53 -3.78 0.42
C GLU A 62 -13.66 -2.51 0.56
N CYS A 63 -13.85 -1.54 -0.34
CA CYS A 63 -13.05 -0.33 -0.42
C CYS A 63 -13.92 0.89 -0.09
N PRO A 64 -13.60 1.69 0.95
CA PRO A 64 -14.37 2.89 1.28
C PRO A 64 -14.47 3.92 0.13
N SER A 65 -13.42 4.06 -0.71
CA SER A 65 -13.49 4.86 -1.94
C SER A 65 -14.50 4.29 -2.95
N GLY A 66 -14.55 2.97 -3.08
CA GLY A 66 -15.48 2.28 -3.96
C GLY A 66 -16.93 2.39 -3.49
N LEU A 67 -17.15 2.22 -2.18
CA LEU A 67 -18.43 2.38 -1.52
C LEU A 67 -18.89 3.84 -1.39
N ARG A 68 -17.97 4.80 -1.59
CA ARG A 68 -18.19 6.24 -1.34
C ARG A 68 -18.67 6.50 0.09
N SER A 69 -18.07 5.79 1.04
CA SER A 69 -18.55 5.70 2.43
C SER A 69 -17.57 6.28 3.45
N PHE A 70 -16.64 7.13 3.02
CA PHE A 70 -15.75 7.82 3.95
C PHE A 70 -16.55 8.72 4.89
N THR A 71 -16.18 8.71 6.17
CA THR A 71 -16.67 9.70 7.14
C THR A 71 -15.92 11.03 7.03
N ARG A 72 -14.81 11.06 6.30
CA ARG A 72 -13.99 12.25 6.03
C ARG A 72 -14.20 12.80 4.61
N PRO A 73 -13.90 14.08 4.34
CA PRO A 73 -14.09 14.67 3.03
C PRO A 73 -13.20 14.05 1.95
N THR A 74 -13.69 14.08 0.71
CA THR A 74 -12.90 13.72 -0.47
C THR A 74 -12.07 14.91 -0.95
N GLY A 75 -10.83 14.66 -1.36
CA GLY A 75 -9.96 15.69 -1.92
C GLY A 75 -8.75 15.11 -2.64
N MET A 76 -7.90 16.02 -3.10
CA MET A 76 -6.68 15.74 -3.85
C MET A 76 -5.50 16.42 -3.16
N LEU A 77 -4.37 15.72 -3.13
CA LEU A 77 -3.13 16.22 -2.56
C LEU A 77 -2.59 17.37 -3.40
N ASP A 78 -2.33 18.51 -2.76
CA ASP A 78 -1.69 19.66 -3.39
C ASP A 78 -0.20 19.38 -3.65
N PRO A 79 0.30 19.63 -4.89
CA PRO A 79 1.69 19.35 -5.24
C PRO A 79 2.70 20.25 -4.51
N THR A 80 2.32 21.47 -4.10
CA THR A 80 3.19 22.39 -3.36
C THR A 80 3.41 21.87 -1.95
N PHE A 81 2.32 21.53 -1.26
CA PHE A 81 2.37 20.91 0.07
C PHE A 81 3.13 19.57 0.06
N PHE A 82 2.93 18.75 -0.98
CA PHE A 82 3.70 17.52 -1.15
C PHE A 82 5.20 17.81 -1.27
N LYS A 83 5.58 18.76 -2.13
CA LYS A 83 6.97 19.16 -2.34
C LYS A 83 7.63 19.60 -1.03
N GLU A 84 6.99 20.49 -0.28
CA GLU A 84 7.47 20.95 1.02
C GLU A 84 7.65 19.79 2.01
N THR A 85 6.68 18.88 2.05
CA THR A 85 6.74 17.67 2.87
C THR A 85 7.96 16.83 2.51
N ILE A 86 8.20 16.55 1.22
CA ILE A 86 9.34 15.75 0.76
C ILE A 86 10.68 16.42 1.06
N GLU A 87 10.81 17.73 0.85
CA GLU A 87 12.01 18.49 1.18
C GLU A 87 12.40 18.36 2.67
N SER A 88 11.41 18.24 3.55
CA SER A 88 11.65 18.08 4.98
C SER A 88 12.10 16.66 5.40
N VAL A 89 11.78 15.61 4.62
CA VAL A 89 11.95 14.21 5.05
C VAL A 89 12.93 13.37 4.22
N TYR A 90 13.26 13.77 2.98
CA TYR A 90 13.96 12.91 2.01
C TYR A 90 15.31 12.36 2.48
N LYS A 91 15.99 13.05 3.40
CA LYS A 91 17.28 12.62 3.94
C LYS A 91 17.19 11.37 4.84
N ASN A 92 15.99 11.07 5.36
CA ASN A 92 15.74 9.94 6.26
C ASN A 92 14.78 8.91 5.63
N VAL A 93 13.83 9.36 4.81
CA VAL A 93 12.88 8.50 4.11
C VAL A 93 13.55 7.81 2.94
N THR A 94 13.44 6.49 2.89
CA THR A 94 13.96 5.65 1.80
C THR A 94 12.85 5.23 0.85
N TYR A 95 11.63 5.00 1.35
CA TYR A 95 10.54 4.40 0.58
C TYR A 95 9.26 5.24 0.67
N LEU A 96 8.74 5.70 -0.46
CA LEU A 96 7.51 6.49 -0.56
C LEU A 96 6.46 5.72 -1.35
N ILE A 97 5.26 5.62 -0.76
CA ILE A 97 4.10 4.97 -1.37
C ILE A 97 3.08 6.04 -1.76
N PHE A 98 2.71 6.10 -3.03
CA PHE A 98 1.68 7.00 -3.57
C PHE A 98 0.31 6.32 -3.67
N TYR A 99 -0.12 5.68 -2.60
CA TYR A 99 -1.50 5.24 -2.45
C TYR A 99 -1.84 5.12 -0.98
N PHE A 100 -3.11 5.37 -0.70
CA PHE A 100 -3.74 4.98 0.55
C PHE A 100 -5.15 4.50 0.23
N GLN A 101 -6.00 5.44 -0.18
CA GLN A 101 -7.27 5.20 -0.81
C GLN A 101 -7.27 5.83 -2.21
N GLY A 102 -8.37 5.73 -2.94
CA GLY A 102 -8.53 6.34 -4.26
C GLY A 102 -7.75 5.67 -5.40
N GLU A 103 -7.70 6.36 -6.54
CA GLU A 103 -6.91 6.02 -7.73
C GLU A 103 -5.88 7.14 -7.99
N PRO A 104 -4.57 6.88 -7.83
CA PRO A 104 -3.53 7.91 -7.95
C PRO A 104 -3.55 8.71 -9.24
N TYR A 105 -3.87 8.06 -10.37
CA TYR A 105 -3.90 8.71 -11.69
C TYR A 105 -5.04 9.72 -11.88
N LEU A 106 -5.98 9.81 -10.93
CA LEU A 106 -6.98 10.89 -10.93
C LEU A 106 -6.45 12.22 -10.41
N ASN A 107 -5.30 12.25 -9.73
CA ASN A 107 -4.62 13.50 -9.41
C ASN A 107 -3.74 13.92 -10.60
N PRO A 108 -4.00 15.07 -11.26
CA PRO A 108 -3.28 15.48 -12.46
C PRO A 108 -1.79 15.74 -12.23
N HIS A 109 -1.38 15.97 -10.99
CA HIS A 109 0.02 16.20 -10.62
C HIS A 109 0.72 14.96 -10.05
N PHE A 110 0.06 13.79 -10.07
CA PHE A 110 0.61 12.56 -9.49
C PHE A 110 2.01 12.23 -10.02
N LEU A 111 2.20 12.19 -11.34
CA LEU A 111 3.49 11.83 -11.93
C LEU A 111 4.58 12.89 -11.72
N ASP A 112 4.22 14.16 -11.55
CA ASP A 112 5.16 15.21 -11.17
C ASP A 112 5.63 15.05 -9.73
N MET A 113 4.73 14.66 -8.82
CA MET A 113 5.08 14.33 -7.43
C MET A 113 6.00 13.10 -7.37
N VAL A 114 5.74 12.06 -8.17
CA VAL A 114 6.64 10.90 -8.31
C VAL A 114 8.02 11.34 -8.77
N ARG A 115 8.11 12.15 -9.83
CA ARG A 115 9.38 12.67 -10.35
C ARG A 115 10.14 13.47 -9.31
N HIS A 116 9.44 14.33 -8.55
CA HIS A 116 10.05 15.10 -7.48
C HIS A 116 10.69 14.20 -6.41
N ALA A 117 9.96 13.18 -5.93
CA ALA A 117 10.48 12.24 -4.94
C ALA A 117 11.63 11.37 -5.45
N SER A 118 11.52 10.87 -6.69
CA SER A 118 12.57 10.07 -7.33
C SER A 118 13.88 10.87 -7.48
N ASN A 119 13.79 12.14 -7.88
CA ASN A 119 14.93 13.07 -7.95
C ASN A 119 15.59 13.35 -6.59
N LYS A 120 14.87 13.16 -5.48
CA LYS A 120 15.42 13.22 -4.12
C LYS A 120 16.04 11.91 -3.65
N GLY A 121 16.15 10.93 -4.55
CA GLY A 121 16.70 9.61 -4.27
C GLY A 121 15.81 8.79 -3.34
N ILE A 122 14.49 9.02 -3.36
CA ILE A 122 13.52 8.17 -2.63
C ILE A 122 13.06 7.06 -3.59
N TYR A 123 12.98 5.83 -3.11
CA TYR A 123 12.36 4.74 -3.84
C TYR A 123 10.84 4.93 -3.83
N THR A 124 10.22 5.02 -5.00
CA THR A 124 8.81 5.36 -5.19
C THR A 124 7.99 4.17 -5.65
N ALA A 125 6.82 3.98 -5.04
CA ALA A 125 5.89 2.92 -5.40
C ALA A 125 4.46 3.44 -5.49
N THR A 126 3.69 2.92 -6.44
CA THR A 126 2.25 3.19 -6.52
C THR A 126 1.44 1.91 -6.75
N SER A 127 0.13 1.98 -6.53
CA SER A 127 -0.84 0.95 -6.87
C SER A 127 -1.98 1.60 -7.64
N THR A 128 -2.33 1.04 -8.79
CA THR A 128 -3.35 1.58 -9.68
C THR A 128 -4.27 0.47 -10.20
N ASN A 129 -5.50 0.83 -10.54
CA ASN A 129 -6.40 -0.01 -11.33
C ASN A 129 -6.10 0.04 -12.84
N ALA A 130 -5.06 0.77 -13.28
CA ALA A 130 -4.56 0.86 -14.64
C ALA A 130 -5.53 1.44 -15.71
N HIS A 131 -6.71 1.92 -15.33
CA HIS A 131 -7.70 2.42 -16.32
C HIS A 131 -7.28 3.71 -17.02
N TYR A 132 -6.30 4.42 -16.45
CA TYR A 132 -5.73 5.66 -16.97
C TYR A 132 -4.31 5.47 -17.52
N LEU A 133 -3.87 4.22 -17.74
CA LEU A 133 -2.59 3.92 -18.39
C LEU A 133 -2.72 3.87 -19.92
N ASP A 134 -3.30 4.91 -20.52
CA ASP A 134 -3.21 5.12 -21.96
C ASP A 134 -1.75 5.30 -22.43
N ASP A 135 -1.53 5.47 -23.73
CA ASP A 135 -0.17 5.57 -24.27
C ASP A 135 0.65 6.71 -23.65
N GLU A 136 0.03 7.87 -23.43
CA GLU A 136 0.69 9.07 -22.90
C GLU A 136 1.02 8.89 -21.42
N ASN A 137 0.03 8.47 -20.61
CA ASN A 137 0.21 8.24 -19.19
C ASN A 137 1.17 7.09 -18.91
N ALA A 138 1.18 6.04 -19.72
CA ALA A 138 2.15 4.95 -19.61
C ALA A 138 3.58 5.43 -19.90
N ARG A 139 3.77 6.28 -20.92
CA ARG A 139 5.06 6.91 -21.20
C ARG A 139 5.52 7.77 -20.02
N ALA A 140 4.65 8.68 -19.58
CA ALA A 140 4.94 9.59 -18.48
C ALA A 140 5.22 8.85 -17.17
N THR A 141 4.58 7.69 -16.96
CA THR A 141 4.86 6.80 -15.82
C THR A 141 6.30 6.32 -15.84
N VAL A 142 6.81 5.85 -16.98
CA VAL A 142 8.22 5.41 -17.11
C VAL A 142 9.18 6.59 -16.96
N GLU A 143 8.88 7.74 -17.59
CA GLU A 143 9.71 8.95 -17.52
C GLU A 143 9.69 9.62 -16.14
N SER A 144 8.68 9.37 -15.30
CA SER A 144 8.60 9.94 -13.95
C SER A 144 9.67 9.40 -13.00
N GLY A 145 10.34 8.30 -13.34
CA GLY A 145 11.28 7.64 -12.44
C GLY A 145 10.60 6.83 -11.34
N LEU A 146 9.34 6.44 -11.54
CA LEU A 146 8.62 5.50 -10.68
C LEU A 146 9.40 4.19 -10.58
N ASP A 147 9.75 3.75 -9.37
CA ASP A 147 10.54 2.54 -9.18
C ASP A 147 9.68 1.27 -9.23
N ARG A 148 8.45 1.32 -8.69
CA ARG A 148 7.53 0.17 -8.63
C ARG A 148 6.09 0.54 -8.99
N LEU A 149 5.51 -0.23 -9.90
CA LEU A 149 4.12 -0.11 -10.33
C LEU A 149 3.35 -1.38 -9.97
N ILE A 150 2.41 -1.26 -9.04
CA ILE A 150 1.49 -2.35 -8.69
C ILE A 150 0.21 -2.14 -9.50
N ILE A 151 -0.12 -3.10 -10.34
CA ILE A 151 -1.37 -3.13 -11.11
C ILE A 151 -2.31 -4.09 -10.40
N SER A 152 -3.43 -3.54 -9.93
CA SER A 152 -4.51 -4.28 -9.32
C SER A 152 -5.34 -4.98 -10.38
N ILE A 153 -5.33 -6.31 -10.38
CA ILE A 153 -6.06 -7.14 -11.34
C ILE A 153 -6.59 -8.36 -10.61
N ASP A 154 -7.92 -8.50 -10.51
CA ASP A 154 -8.57 -9.53 -9.67
C ASP A 154 -9.44 -10.50 -10.51
N GLY A 155 -9.03 -10.75 -11.75
CA GLY A 155 -9.65 -11.70 -12.67
C GLY A 155 -8.92 -11.74 -14.01
N THR A 156 -9.10 -12.80 -14.79
CA THR A 156 -8.54 -12.95 -16.15
C THR A 156 -9.61 -12.87 -17.24
N THR A 157 -10.89 -12.86 -16.85
CA THR A 157 -12.05 -12.58 -17.72
C THR A 157 -12.81 -11.37 -17.19
N GLN A 158 -13.56 -10.69 -18.05
CA GLN A 158 -14.31 -9.48 -17.65
C GLN A 158 -15.29 -9.77 -16.51
N GLU A 159 -16.05 -10.86 -16.60
CA GLU A 159 -17.03 -11.26 -15.60
C GLU A 159 -16.39 -11.47 -14.22
N VAL A 160 -15.31 -12.24 -14.15
CA VAL A 160 -14.62 -12.53 -12.88
C VAL A 160 -13.92 -11.28 -12.34
N TYR A 161 -13.28 -10.50 -13.20
CA TYR A 161 -12.65 -9.24 -12.81
C TYR A 161 -13.66 -8.27 -12.20
N GLU A 162 -14.82 -8.10 -12.84
CA GLU A 162 -15.89 -7.20 -12.39
C GLU A 162 -16.67 -7.73 -11.18
N ALA A 163 -16.52 -9.02 -10.83
CA ALA A 163 -17.08 -9.56 -9.60
C ALA A 163 -16.60 -8.77 -8.37
N TYR A 164 -15.32 -8.38 -8.35
CA TYR A 164 -14.75 -7.53 -7.30
C TYR A 164 -14.47 -6.09 -7.76
N ARG A 165 -13.90 -5.88 -8.96
CA ARG A 165 -13.54 -4.56 -9.50
C ARG A 165 -14.71 -3.90 -10.24
N LYS A 166 -15.83 -3.70 -9.54
CA LYS A 166 -17.08 -3.17 -10.09
C LYS A 166 -16.89 -1.89 -10.91
N GLY A 167 -17.43 -1.89 -12.13
CA GLY A 167 -17.33 -0.80 -13.10
C GLY A 167 -15.98 -0.73 -13.84
N GLY A 168 -15.10 -1.71 -13.63
CA GLY A 168 -13.82 -1.79 -14.32
C GLY A 168 -13.88 -2.64 -15.58
N GLN A 169 -12.94 -2.41 -16.49
CA GLN A 169 -12.78 -3.13 -17.74
C GLN A 169 -11.41 -3.80 -17.76
N ILE A 170 -11.38 -5.14 -17.79
CA ILE A 170 -10.12 -5.87 -17.76
C ILE A 170 -9.24 -5.53 -18.97
N GLU A 171 -9.81 -5.31 -20.16
CA GLU A 171 -9.01 -5.00 -21.34
C GLU A 171 -8.22 -3.68 -21.17
N LYS A 172 -8.77 -2.68 -20.48
CA LYS A 172 -8.03 -1.45 -20.16
C LYS A 172 -6.82 -1.72 -19.26
N VAL A 173 -6.96 -2.66 -18.32
CA VAL A 173 -5.85 -3.09 -17.45
C VAL A 173 -4.76 -3.77 -18.27
N LEU A 174 -5.14 -4.66 -19.18
CA LEU A 174 -4.20 -5.38 -20.06
C LEU A 174 -3.52 -4.43 -21.05
N GLU A 175 -4.29 -3.55 -21.70
CA GLU A 175 -3.78 -2.51 -22.59
C GLU A 175 -2.80 -1.59 -21.85
N GLY A 176 -3.19 -1.09 -20.68
CA GLY A 176 -2.33 -0.24 -19.87
C GLY A 176 -1.03 -0.92 -19.45
N THR A 177 -1.10 -2.20 -19.09
CA THR A 177 0.08 -3.02 -18.82
C THR A 177 0.99 -3.12 -20.05
N ARG A 178 0.42 -3.44 -21.22
CA ARG A 178 1.18 -3.52 -22.49
C ARG A 178 1.81 -2.17 -22.83
N ASN A 179 1.12 -1.05 -22.60
CA ASN A 179 1.64 0.29 -22.85
C ASN A 179 2.86 0.61 -21.98
N VAL A 180 2.82 0.31 -20.67
CA VAL A 180 3.97 0.54 -19.78
C VAL A 180 5.15 -0.33 -20.21
N ILE A 181 4.93 -1.61 -20.52
CA ILE A 181 5.99 -2.52 -20.98
C ILE A 181 6.60 -2.04 -22.30
N LYS A 182 5.76 -1.58 -23.24
CA LYS A 182 6.18 -0.98 -24.52
C LYS A 182 7.09 0.22 -24.27
N TRP A 183 6.72 1.14 -23.38
CA TRP A 183 7.52 2.32 -23.08
C TRP A 183 8.80 2.03 -22.30
N LYS A 184 8.79 1.06 -21.37
CA LYS A 184 10.02 0.55 -20.75
C LYS A 184 11.03 0.10 -21.79
N LYS A 185 10.59 -0.68 -22.80
CA LYS A 185 11.45 -1.14 -23.90
C LYS A 185 11.94 0.02 -24.77
N LYS A 186 11.04 0.91 -25.20
CA LYS A 186 11.39 2.07 -26.07
C LYS A 186 12.38 3.03 -25.40
N LEU A 187 12.25 3.24 -24.10
CA LEU A 187 13.10 4.15 -23.33
C LEU A 187 14.31 3.46 -22.69
N ASN A 188 14.51 2.16 -22.96
CA ASN A 188 15.54 1.33 -22.34
C ASN A 188 15.57 1.45 -20.80
N SER A 189 14.39 1.51 -20.19
CA SER A 189 14.23 1.69 -18.75
C SER A 189 14.09 0.35 -18.04
N SER A 190 14.84 0.17 -16.96
CA SER A 190 14.67 -0.96 -16.03
C SER A 190 13.46 -0.77 -15.09
N THR A 191 12.98 0.47 -14.91
CA THR A 191 11.86 0.82 -14.03
C THR A 191 10.63 1.28 -14.82
N PRO A 192 9.41 1.17 -14.25
CA PRO A 192 9.09 0.56 -12.96
C PRO A 192 9.17 -0.97 -12.98
N ASN A 193 9.46 -1.60 -11.84
CA ASN A 193 9.19 -3.02 -11.64
C ASN A 193 7.67 -3.22 -11.54
N ILE A 194 7.10 -3.96 -12.50
CA ILE A 194 5.66 -4.12 -12.68
C ILE A 194 5.19 -5.36 -11.93
N ILE A 195 4.19 -5.20 -11.07
CA ILE A 195 3.63 -6.28 -10.25
C ILE A 195 2.15 -6.37 -10.51
N PHE A 196 1.65 -7.54 -10.87
CA PHE A 196 0.23 -7.84 -10.75
C PHE A 196 -0.08 -8.21 -9.31
N GLN A 197 -0.91 -7.42 -8.65
CA GLN A 197 -1.46 -7.76 -7.35
C GLN A 197 -2.88 -8.25 -7.52
N TYR A 198 -3.11 -9.47 -7.03
CA TYR A 198 -4.35 -10.21 -7.18
C TYR A 198 -4.91 -10.55 -5.80
N LEU A 199 -6.04 -9.93 -5.44
CA LEU A 199 -6.82 -10.25 -4.27
C LEU A 199 -7.58 -11.54 -4.55
N VAL A 200 -7.22 -12.61 -3.84
CA VAL A 200 -7.91 -13.89 -3.98
C VAL A 200 -9.19 -13.83 -3.15
N VAL A 201 -10.32 -13.97 -3.84
CA VAL A 201 -11.68 -14.00 -3.32
C VAL A 201 -12.42 -15.17 -3.95
N LYS A 202 -13.49 -15.64 -3.33
CA LYS A 202 -14.27 -16.79 -3.84
C LYS A 202 -14.63 -16.69 -5.34
N PRO A 203 -15.08 -15.55 -5.87
CA PRO A 203 -15.42 -15.47 -7.30
C PRO A 203 -14.24 -15.68 -8.25
N ASN A 204 -13.00 -15.58 -7.78
CA ASN A 204 -11.81 -15.57 -8.65
C ASN A 204 -10.75 -16.61 -8.27
N GLU A 205 -10.87 -17.31 -7.14
CA GLU A 205 -9.84 -18.24 -6.65
C GLU A 205 -9.48 -19.36 -7.65
N HIS A 206 -10.42 -19.74 -8.50
CA HIS A 206 -10.22 -20.71 -9.58
C HIS A 206 -9.25 -20.21 -10.69
N GLN A 207 -9.00 -18.89 -10.80
CA GLN A 207 -8.13 -18.27 -11.82
C GLN A 207 -6.71 -17.96 -11.31
N VAL A 208 -6.33 -18.43 -10.12
CA VAL A 208 -5.01 -18.18 -9.52
C VAL A 208 -3.85 -18.67 -10.42
N HIS A 209 -4.03 -19.76 -11.16
CA HIS A 209 -3.04 -20.24 -12.14
C HIS A 209 -3.06 -19.42 -13.44
N ASP A 210 -4.24 -18.97 -13.87
CA ASP A 210 -4.40 -18.20 -15.09
C ASP A 210 -3.74 -16.83 -14.97
N ILE A 211 -3.89 -16.16 -13.82
CA ILE A 211 -3.25 -14.85 -13.62
C ILE A 211 -1.73 -14.93 -13.63
N LYS A 212 -1.15 -16.02 -13.11
CA LYS A 212 0.31 -16.28 -13.23
C LYS A 212 0.74 -16.42 -14.68
N SER A 213 0.00 -17.20 -15.45
CA SER A 213 0.25 -17.42 -16.88
C SER A 213 0.09 -16.12 -17.69
N LEU A 214 -0.92 -15.33 -17.37
CA LEU A 214 -1.19 -14.03 -17.99
C LEU A 214 -0.05 -13.03 -17.69
N GLY A 215 0.37 -12.92 -16.43
CA GLY A 215 1.49 -12.06 -16.04
C GLY A 215 2.78 -12.43 -16.77
N ALA A 216 3.10 -13.73 -16.84
CA ALA A 216 4.25 -14.23 -17.58
C ALA A 216 4.17 -13.92 -19.08
N THR A 217 2.99 -14.11 -19.68
CA THR A 217 2.74 -13.86 -21.12
C THR A 217 2.92 -12.37 -21.47
N LEU A 218 2.43 -11.47 -20.63
CA LEU A 218 2.56 -10.03 -20.85
C LEU A 218 3.98 -9.52 -20.60
N GLY A 219 4.77 -10.23 -19.79
CA GLY A 219 6.10 -9.80 -19.36
C GLY A 219 6.08 -8.91 -18.11
N VAL A 220 5.12 -9.16 -17.21
CA VAL A 220 5.08 -8.56 -15.86
C VAL A 220 6.18 -9.19 -15.00
N ASP A 221 6.81 -8.39 -14.12
CA ASP A 221 7.98 -8.84 -13.35
C ASP A 221 7.60 -9.82 -12.23
N GLU A 222 6.40 -9.66 -11.65
CA GLU A 222 5.91 -10.50 -10.54
C GLU A 222 4.37 -10.56 -10.47
N VAL A 223 3.83 -11.69 -10.00
CA VAL A 223 2.42 -11.83 -9.60
C VAL A 223 2.37 -12.09 -8.09
N ARG A 224 1.70 -11.20 -7.34
CA ARG A 224 1.53 -11.28 -5.88
C ARG A 224 0.09 -11.52 -5.52
N PHE A 225 -0.13 -12.50 -4.66
CA PHE A 225 -1.44 -12.77 -4.08
C PHE A 225 -1.61 -12.06 -2.75
N LYS A 226 -2.85 -11.64 -2.48
CA LYS A 226 -3.27 -11.02 -1.22
C LYS A 226 -4.61 -11.60 -0.79
N SER A 227 -4.80 -11.80 0.51
CA SER A 227 -6.15 -12.05 1.07
C SER A 227 -6.97 -10.76 1.05
N ALA A 228 -8.27 -10.86 0.78
CA ALA A 228 -9.20 -9.75 1.02
C ALA A 228 -9.43 -9.53 2.53
N GLN A 229 -9.51 -8.26 2.92
CA GLN A 229 -10.11 -7.87 4.20
C GLN A 229 -11.60 -7.70 3.95
N ILE A 230 -12.40 -8.48 4.66
CA ILE A 230 -13.87 -8.46 4.62
C ILE A 230 -14.36 -7.98 5.99
N TYR A 231 -15.28 -7.02 6.00
CA TYR A 231 -15.74 -6.40 7.25
C TYR A 231 -16.80 -7.23 8.00
N ASP A 232 -17.71 -7.88 7.29
CA ASP A 232 -18.83 -8.68 7.80
C ASP A 232 -18.57 -10.18 7.65
N TYR A 233 -17.38 -10.62 8.03
CA TYR A 233 -16.92 -11.99 7.76
C TYR A 233 -17.49 -13.02 8.74
N GLU A 234 -17.90 -12.63 9.94
CA GLU A 234 -18.20 -13.52 11.07
C GLU A 234 -19.30 -14.55 10.75
N ASN A 235 -20.30 -14.14 9.96
CA ASN A 235 -21.43 -14.99 9.54
C ASN A 235 -21.24 -15.59 8.13
N GLY A 236 -20.05 -15.44 7.57
CA GLY A 236 -19.75 -15.79 6.18
C GLY A 236 -20.07 -14.66 5.20
N ASN A 237 -19.29 -14.58 4.12
CA ASN A 237 -19.46 -13.60 3.06
C ASN A 237 -19.12 -14.26 1.71
N ALA A 238 -19.79 -13.83 0.64
CA ALA A 238 -19.63 -14.37 -0.71
C ALA A 238 -18.24 -14.16 -1.32
N LEU A 239 -17.38 -13.34 -0.70
CA LEU A 239 -16.00 -13.08 -1.11
C LEU A 239 -14.99 -13.98 -0.39
N ILE A 240 -15.36 -14.67 0.70
CA ILE A 240 -14.45 -15.55 1.45
C ILE A 240 -14.11 -16.77 0.59
N PRO A 241 -12.83 -16.97 0.19
CA PRO A 241 -12.40 -18.13 -0.60
C PRO A 241 -12.82 -19.46 0.04
N GLU A 242 -13.19 -20.44 -0.78
CA GLU A 242 -13.42 -21.81 -0.32
C GLU A 242 -12.12 -22.52 0.02
N ASP A 243 -11.05 -22.24 -0.73
CA ASP A 243 -9.71 -22.70 -0.37
C ASP A 243 -9.14 -21.82 0.75
N GLU A 244 -9.13 -22.41 1.95
CA GLU A 244 -8.62 -21.79 3.16
C GLU A 244 -7.19 -21.26 3.03
N LYS A 245 -6.38 -21.78 2.10
CA LYS A 245 -5.02 -21.28 1.82
C LYS A 245 -4.99 -19.83 1.35
N TYR A 246 -6.05 -19.36 0.72
CA TYR A 246 -6.14 -17.98 0.24
C TYR A 246 -6.94 -17.09 1.19
N SER A 247 -7.60 -17.68 2.18
CA SER A 247 -8.41 -16.99 3.16
C SER A 247 -7.62 -16.66 4.42
N ARG A 248 -7.74 -15.41 4.88
CA ARG A 248 -7.30 -14.99 6.22
C ARG A 248 -8.28 -15.39 7.33
N TYR A 249 -9.42 -15.98 6.95
CA TYR A 249 -10.48 -16.42 7.84
C TYR A 249 -10.50 -17.95 7.90
N LYS A 250 -10.75 -18.51 9.08
CA LYS A 250 -10.96 -19.94 9.33
C LYS A 250 -12.41 -20.16 9.68
N LYS A 251 -13.04 -21.16 9.06
CA LYS A 251 -14.40 -21.57 9.41
C LYS A 251 -14.39 -22.44 10.68
N LEU A 252 -15.30 -22.17 11.60
CA LEU A 252 -15.50 -22.91 12.85
C LEU A 252 -16.58 -24.00 12.67
N GLU A 253 -16.65 -24.92 13.64
CA GLU A 253 -17.60 -26.05 13.61
C GLU A 253 -19.07 -25.58 13.64
N ASP A 254 -19.35 -24.43 14.27
CA ASP A 254 -20.67 -23.80 14.31
C ASP A 254 -21.04 -23.04 13.01
N GLY A 255 -20.13 -23.02 12.03
CA GLY A 255 -20.30 -22.36 10.74
C GLY A 255 -19.86 -20.89 10.70
N SER A 256 -19.52 -20.28 11.84
CA SER A 256 -18.98 -18.92 11.90
C SER A 256 -17.51 -18.85 11.44
N TYR A 257 -16.99 -17.64 11.26
CA TYR A 257 -15.59 -17.42 10.85
C TYR A 257 -14.80 -16.65 11.89
N THR A 258 -13.53 -16.99 12.03
CA THR A 258 -12.56 -16.26 12.85
C THR A 258 -11.31 -15.91 12.05
N ILE A 259 -10.56 -14.89 12.48
CA ILE A 259 -9.33 -14.45 11.83
C ILE A 259 -8.16 -15.37 12.20
N LYS A 260 -7.36 -15.79 11.22
CA LYS A 260 -6.18 -16.64 11.43
C LYS A 260 -5.00 -15.91 12.09
N ASN A 261 -4.99 -14.57 12.04
CA ASN A 261 -3.90 -13.74 12.54
C ASN A 261 -3.75 -13.85 14.06
N GLN A 262 -2.56 -14.22 14.53
CA GLN A 262 -2.21 -14.09 15.94
C GLN A 262 -1.92 -12.61 16.21
N LEU A 263 -2.85 -11.91 16.87
CA LEU A 263 -2.73 -10.49 17.14
C LEU A 263 -1.73 -10.22 18.27
N LEU A 264 -0.44 -10.23 17.94
CA LEU A 264 0.63 -9.95 18.89
C LEU A 264 0.65 -8.47 19.30
N ASN A 265 0.97 -8.19 20.57
CA ASN A 265 1.11 -6.86 21.16
C ASN A 265 2.40 -6.14 20.70
N HIS A 266 2.59 -6.05 19.38
CA HIS A 266 3.58 -5.22 18.72
C HIS A 266 3.18 -5.00 17.27
N CYS A 267 3.65 -3.91 16.66
CA CYS A 267 3.41 -3.62 15.25
C CYS A 267 4.63 -2.90 14.66
N TRP A 268 5.31 -3.53 13.69
CA TRP A 268 6.48 -2.94 13.06
C TRP A 268 6.13 -1.65 12.30
N LYS A 269 4.91 -1.57 11.76
CA LYS A 269 4.43 -0.40 11.01
C LYS A 269 4.60 0.91 11.80
N LEU A 270 4.32 0.89 13.11
CA LEU A 270 4.35 2.09 13.96
C LEU A 270 5.76 2.66 14.24
N TRP A 271 6.81 1.89 13.95
CA TRP A 271 8.21 2.33 14.11
C TRP A 271 8.85 2.78 12.81
N HIS A 272 8.38 2.28 11.67
CA HIS A 272 9.06 2.52 10.41
C HIS A 272 8.28 3.42 9.45
N SER A 273 6.96 3.58 9.66
CA SER A 273 6.11 4.25 8.68
C SER A 273 4.84 4.90 9.25
N CYS A 274 4.30 5.83 8.48
CA CYS A 274 2.97 6.44 8.66
C CYS A 274 2.32 6.66 7.29
N VAL A 275 1.06 7.08 7.31
CA VAL A 275 0.34 7.58 6.14
C VAL A 275 0.07 9.08 6.33
N ILE A 276 0.19 9.85 5.26
CA ILE A 276 -0.13 11.27 5.18
C ILE A 276 -1.32 11.39 4.24
N THR A 277 -2.46 11.85 4.74
CA THR A 277 -3.68 12.04 3.94
C THR A 277 -3.55 13.24 3.00
N TRP A 278 -4.47 13.34 2.03
CA TRP A 278 -4.46 14.41 1.05
C TRP A 278 -4.54 15.83 1.68
N ASP A 279 -5.20 15.93 2.85
CA ASP A 279 -5.37 17.16 3.65
C ASP A 279 -4.27 17.35 4.71
N GLY A 280 -3.22 16.52 4.70
CA GLY A 280 -2.02 16.70 5.53
C GLY A 280 -2.08 16.11 6.94
N LYS A 281 -3.09 15.29 7.27
CA LYS A 281 -3.12 14.54 8.54
C LYS A 281 -2.14 13.38 8.49
N VAL A 282 -1.46 13.14 9.59
CA VAL A 282 -0.58 11.98 9.77
C VAL A 282 -1.33 10.92 10.55
N ILE A 283 -1.47 9.71 10.01
CA ILE A 283 -2.17 8.59 10.65
C ILE A 283 -1.19 7.41 10.82
N PRO A 284 -1.44 6.51 11.79
CA PRO A 284 -0.44 5.50 12.18
C PRO A 284 -0.22 4.41 11.13
N CYS A 285 -1.24 4.07 10.35
CA CYS A 285 -1.13 3.06 9.30
C CYS A 285 -2.26 3.14 8.27
N CYS A 286 -2.15 2.35 7.20
CA CYS A 286 -3.16 2.26 6.14
C CYS A 286 -4.45 1.51 6.51
N PHE A 287 -4.58 1.02 7.75
CA PHE A 287 -5.85 0.46 8.24
C PHE A 287 -6.77 1.53 8.83
N ASP A 288 -6.27 2.73 9.12
CA ASP A 288 -7.07 3.88 9.58
C ASP A 288 -7.72 4.63 8.41
N LYS A 289 -8.56 3.96 7.61
CA LYS A 289 -9.10 4.44 6.32
C LYS A 289 -9.81 5.81 6.40
N ASP A 290 -10.44 6.08 7.53
CA ASP A 290 -11.16 7.32 7.85
C ASP A 290 -10.34 8.36 8.62
N ALA A 291 -9.05 8.10 8.85
CA ALA A 291 -8.15 8.99 9.61
C ALA A 291 -8.66 9.33 11.02
N GLN A 292 -9.32 8.38 11.69
CA GLN A 292 -9.86 8.53 13.03
C GLN A 292 -8.74 8.71 14.07
N TYR A 293 -7.58 8.13 13.82
CA TYR A 293 -6.41 8.17 14.70
C TYR A 293 -5.37 9.16 14.14
N SER A 294 -5.81 10.38 13.80
CA SER A 294 -4.88 11.45 13.40
C SER A 294 -3.87 11.76 14.50
N MET A 295 -2.59 11.58 14.24
CA MET A 295 -1.48 11.81 15.15
C MET A 295 -1.03 13.28 15.18
N GLY A 296 -1.42 14.07 14.18
CA GLY A 296 -1.05 15.47 14.00
C GLY A 296 -1.23 15.90 12.54
N GLU A 297 -0.98 17.17 12.25
CA GLU A 297 -1.19 17.74 10.92
C GLU A 297 0.06 18.50 10.45
N LEU A 298 0.45 18.26 9.21
CA LEU A 298 1.66 18.85 8.65
C LEU A 298 1.49 20.31 8.20
N THR A 299 0.26 20.82 8.18
CA THR A 299 -0.05 22.24 8.00
C THR A 299 0.53 23.10 9.12
N ASN A 300 0.67 22.54 10.33
CA ASN A 300 1.08 23.26 11.53
C ASN A 300 2.40 22.76 12.11
N GLN A 301 2.84 21.55 11.75
CA GLN A 301 3.97 20.87 12.38
C GLN A 301 4.83 20.12 11.37
N SER A 302 6.14 20.01 11.61
CA SER A 302 6.97 19.10 10.81
C SER A 302 6.61 17.64 11.11
N LEU A 303 6.83 16.72 10.14
CA LEU A 303 6.61 15.30 10.36
C LEU A 303 7.42 14.78 11.56
N SER A 304 8.64 15.28 11.76
CA SER A 304 9.47 14.91 12.91
C SER A 304 8.84 15.30 14.25
N ALA A 305 8.13 16.42 14.31
CA ALA A 305 7.44 16.85 15.53
C ALA A 305 6.20 15.99 15.79
N VAL A 306 5.42 15.68 14.75
CA VAL A 306 4.27 14.78 14.87
C VAL A 306 4.72 13.37 15.30
N TRP A 307 5.80 12.86 14.71
CA TRP A 307 6.31 11.51 14.97
C TRP A 307 6.77 11.27 16.41
N SER A 308 7.20 12.34 17.10
CA SER A 308 7.72 12.30 18.47
C SER A 308 6.77 12.90 19.51
N ASN A 309 5.56 13.31 19.11
CA ASN A 309 4.60 13.90 20.04
C ASN A 309 4.00 12.85 21.00
N GLU A 310 3.33 13.34 22.04
CA GLU A 310 2.72 12.48 23.06
C GLU A 310 1.59 11.62 22.51
N LYS A 311 0.80 12.12 21.56
CA LYS A 311 -0.30 11.35 20.95
C LYS A 311 0.22 10.10 20.24
N TYR A 312 1.30 10.22 19.48
CA TYR A 312 1.95 9.11 18.79
C TYR A 312 2.59 8.14 19.79
N LYS A 313 3.27 8.64 20.83
CA LYS A 313 3.84 7.78 21.87
C LYS A 313 2.77 6.98 22.61
N GLN A 314 1.65 7.60 22.96
CA GLN A 314 0.52 6.94 23.63
C GLN A 314 -0.08 5.84 22.74
N PHE A 315 -0.23 6.07 21.44
CA PHE A 315 -0.70 5.06 20.51
C PHE A 315 0.27 3.88 20.38
N ARG A 316 1.58 4.13 20.38
CA ARG A 316 2.59 3.05 20.42
C ARG A 316 2.49 2.25 21.73
N SER A 317 2.33 2.92 22.87
CA SER A 317 2.12 2.25 24.16
C SER A 317 0.87 1.38 24.16
N SER A 318 -0.26 1.88 23.64
CA SER A 318 -1.50 1.09 23.63
C SER A 318 -1.36 -0.18 22.80
N VAL A 319 -0.63 -0.14 21.67
CA VAL A 319 -0.37 -1.32 20.85
C VAL A 319 0.64 -2.29 21.50
N LEU A 320 1.62 -1.79 22.26
CA LEU A 320 2.54 -2.65 23.00
C LEU A 320 1.88 -3.33 24.21
N LEU A 321 0.85 -2.72 24.79
CA LEU A 321 0.16 -3.26 25.98
C LEU A 321 -1.07 -4.09 25.63
N SER A 322 -1.88 -3.63 24.67
CA SER A 322 -3.14 -4.26 24.30
C SER A 322 -3.55 -3.88 22.87
N ARG A 323 -2.87 -4.45 21.87
CA ARG A 323 -3.18 -4.21 20.45
C ARG A 323 -4.61 -4.62 20.08
N GLY A 324 -5.16 -5.65 20.73
CA GLY A 324 -6.53 -6.13 20.51
C GLY A 324 -7.64 -5.13 20.82
N ASN A 325 -7.34 -4.09 21.61
CA ASN A 325 -8.29 -3.04 21.92
C ASN A 325 -8.30 -1.92 20.87
N VAL A 326 -7.41 -1.99 19.87
CA VAL A 326 -7.37 -1.03 18.77
C VAL A 326 -8.14 -1.62 17.60
N GLU A 327 -9.37 -1.14 17.38
CA GLU A 327 -10.33 -1.71 16.42
C GLU A 327 -9.72 -1.98 15.03
N MET A 328 -9.01 -1.00 14.45
CA MET A 328 -8.38 -1.14 13.13
C MET A 328 -7.35 -2.29 13.05
N CYS A 329 -6.80 -2.74 14.19
CA CYS A 329 -5.79 -3.79 14.26
C CYS A 329 -6.40 -5.19 14.16
N ASN A 330 -7.67 -5.36 14.55
CA ASN A 330 -8.27 -6.68 14.75
C ASN A 330 -8.43 -7.48 13.45
N ASN A 331 -8.53 -6.79 12.30
CA ASN A 331 -8.58 -7.40 10.96
C ASN A 331 -7.37 -7.02 10.09
N CYS A 332 -6.24 -6.69 10.73
CA CYS A 332 -5.00 -6.32 10.06
C CYS A 332 -4.27 -7.53 9.47
N THR A 333 -3.51 -7.32 8.38
CA THR A 333 -2.65 -8.34 7.77
C THR A 333 -1.28 -8.49 8.45
N GLU A 334 -0.89 -7.51 9.28
CA GLU A 334 0.39 -7.52 9.96
C GLU A 334 0.43 -8.63 11.02
N GLY A 335 1.31 -9.62 10.80
CA GLY A 335 1.43 -10.84 11.61
C GLY A 335 0.62 -12.03 11.08
N THR A 336 -0.15 -11.88 9.99
CA THR A 336 -0.97 -12.99 9.46
C THR A 336 -0.13 -13.91 8.58
N GLU A 337 -0.12 -15.20 8.90
CA GLU A 337 0.25 -16.26 7.96
C GLU A 337 -1.01 -16.64 7.16
N VAL A 338 -1.19 -16.01 5.99
CA VAL A 338 -2.31 -16.34 5.09
C VAL A 338 -2.03 -17.66 4.36
N TRP A 339 -0.75 -18.01 4.18
CA TRP A 339 -0.33 -19.20 3.45
C TRP A 339 -0.14 -20.36 4.42
N VAL A 340 -0.95 -21.42 4.26
CA VAL A 340 -0.65 -22.70 4.88
C VAL A 340 0.54 -23.30 4.12
N ASN A 341 1.69 -23.44 4.79
CA ASN A 341 2.84 -24.15 4.25
C ASN A 341 2.57 -25.65 4.14
#